data_AF-A0A7S0L318-F1
#
_entry.id   AF-A0A7S0L318-F1
#
_cell.length_a   1.000
_cell.length_b   1.000
_cell.length_c   1.000
_cell.angle_alpha   90.00
_cell.angle_beta   90.00
_cell.angle_gamma   90.00
#
_symmetry.space_group_name_H-M   'P 1'
#
loop_
_entity.id
_entity.type
_entity.pdbx_description
1 polymer ?
#
loop_
_entity_poly.entity_id
_entity_poly.type
_entity_poly.pdbx_seq_one_letter_code
_entity_poly.pdbx_strand_id
1 'polypeptide(L)'
;GALDANDAGFVGFADRPLPVFSAVSCCFAADLSFPTAWYDFGSSDATWSDLSATSKREWPWEMKSSRAYFRGSVYWYEGHARTRAFAQSLVHPHEVDADWYEALD
;
A
#
# COMPACT_ATOMS: atom_id res chain seq x y z
N GLY A 1 39.15 35.42 -34.61
CA GLY A 1 37.94 34.72 -35.09
C GLY A 1 37.60 33.69 -34.04
N ALA A 2 36.44 33.84 -33.43
CA ALA A 2 35.98 33.08 -32.27
C ALA A 2 35.76 31.60 -32.61
N LEU A 3 36.25 30.72 -31.73
CA LEU A 3 35.69 29.38 -31.47
C LEU A 3 35.89 29.05 -29.98
N ASP A 4 35.40 29.94 -29.11
CA ASP A 4 35.03 29.57 -27.75
C ASP A 4 33.55 29.14 -27.79
N ALA A 5 33.31 27.83 -27.87
CA ALA A 5 31.96 27.27 -27.78
C ALA A 5 31.92 25.85 -27.23
N ASN A 6 32.89 25.46 -26.38
CA ASN A 6 32.85 24.19 -25.65
C ASN A 6 32.53 24.35 -24.15
N ASP A 7 32.01 25.50 -23.74
CA ASP A 7 31.70 25.80 -22.34
C ASP A 7 30.20 26.05 -22.10
N ALA A 8 29.35 25.35 -22.85
CA ALA A 8 27.98 25.13 -22.42
C ALA A 8 27.98 23.91 -21.50
N GLY A 9 28.31 24.15 -20.23
CA GLY A 9 28.27 23.17 -19.17
C GLY A 9 27.00 22.32 -19.27
N PHE A 10 27.17 21.04 -19.57
CA PHE A 10 26.14 20.03 -19.39
C PHE A 10 26.00 19.78 -17.89
N VAL A 11 25.44 20.76 -17.18
CA VAL A 11 24.98 20.60 -15.81
C VAL A 11 23.53 20.16 -15.92
N GLY A 12 23.27 18.85 -15.90
CA GLY A 12 21.86 18.47 -15.87
C GLY A 12 21.47 17.03 -16.03
N PHE A 13 22.21 16.06 -15.46
CA PHE A 13 21.60 14.78 -15.05
C PHE A 13 22.29 14.14 -13.85
N ALA A 14 23.54 14.49 -13.53
CA ALA A 14 24.30 13.82 -12.47
C ALA A 14 23.78 14.10 -11.03
N ASP A 15 23.11 15.23 -10.80
CA ASP A 15 22.67 15.64 -9.45
C ASP A 15 21.18 15.34 -9.17
N ARG A 16 20.46 14.72 -10.11
CA ARG A 16 19.06 14.36 -9.89
C ARG A 16 18.94 12.85 -9.72
N PRO A 17 18.29 12.35 -8.65
CA PRO A 17 18.07 10.92 -8.49
C PRO A 17 17.34 10.39 -9.72
N LEU A 18 17.77 9.22 -10.22
CA LEU A 18 17.09 8.55 -11.31
C LEU A 18 15.64 8.28 -10.91
N PRO A 19 14.66 8.50 -11.80
CA PRO A 19 13.28 8.18 -11.50
C PRO A 19 13.14 6.66 -11.34
N VAL A 20 12.79 6.22 -10.14
CA VAL A 20 12.49 4.82 -9.82
C VAL A 20 10.98 4.70 -9.70
N PHE A 21 10.40 3.67 -10.33
CA PHE A 21 8.99 3.34 -10.14
C PHE A 21 8.84 2.39 -8.96
N SER A 22 8.01 2.76 -7.98
CA SER A 22 7.71 1.93 -6.81
C SER A 22 6.21 1.80 -6.62
N ALA A 23 5.79 0.64 -6.11
CA ALA A 23 4.40 0.37 -5.78
C ALA A 23 3.89 1.25 -4.63
N VAL A 24 4.78 1.60 -3.71
CA VAL A 24 4.51 2.47 -2.56
C VAL A 24 5.69 3.43 -2.40
N SER A 25 5.39 4.73 -2.33
CA SER A 25 6.36 5.78 -2.05
C SER A 25 5.94 6.53 -0.80
N CYS A 26 6.88 6.82 0.10
CA CYS A 26 6.68 7.68 1.26
C CYS A 26 7.27 9.07 0.97
N CYS A 27 6.94 10.09 1.79
CA CYS A 27 7.40 11.46 1.56
C CYS A 27 8.93 11.65 1.61
N PHE A 28 9.68 10.61 1.97
CA PHE A 28 11.15 10.59 2.00
C PHE A 28 11.75 9.89 0.77
N ALA A 29 10.93 9.31 -0.12
CA ALA A 29 11.36 8.66 -1.35
C ALA A 29 11.10 9.58 -2.57
N ALA A 30 12.00 9.54 -3.55
CA ALA A 30 11.87 10.25 -4.82
C ALA A 30 11.16 9.40 -5.90
N ASP A 31 10.65 8.24 -5.50
CA ASP A 31 10.06 7.25 -6.38
C ASP A 31 8.72 7.72 -6.94
N LEU A 32 8.48 7.44 -8.21
CA LEU A 32 7.21 7.65 -8.88
C LEU A 32 6.28 6.46 -8.59
N SER A 33 5.22 6.72 -7.84
CA SER A 33 4.18 5.72 -7.58
C SER A 33 3.43 5.36 -8.86
N PHE A 34 3.15 4.07 -9.04
CA PHE A 34 2.29 3.56 -10.11
C PHE A 34 1.21 2.65 -9.51
N PRO A 35 0.07 2.45 -10.19
CA PRO A 35 -0.94 1.47 -9.76
C PRO A 35 -0.30 0.08 -9.64
N THR A 36 -0.27 -0.46 -8.42
CA THR A 36 0.45 -1.70 -8.10
C THR A 36 -0.17 -2.92 -8.77
N ALA A 37 0.63 -3.94 -9.07
CA ALA A 37 0.22 -5.21 -9.69
C ALA A 37 -0.75 -6.09 -8.86
N TRP A 38 -1.29 -5.59 -7.74
CA TRP A 38 -2.51 -6.16 -7.14
C TRP A 38 -3.78 -5.84 -7.92
N TYR A 39 -3.73 -4.92 -8.87
CA TYR A 39 -4.50 -5.07 -10.10
C TYR A 39 -3.92 -6.28 -10.81
N ASP A 40 -4.40 -7.47 -10.46
CA ASP A 40 -4.15 -8.67 -11.24
C ASP A 40 -4.48 -8.33 -12.70
N PHE A 41 -3.47 -8.34 -13.58
CA PHE A 41 -3.64 -7.99 -14.99
C PHE A 41 -4.63 -8.94 -15.70
N GLY A 42 -5.02 -10.06 -15.07
CA GLY A 42 -6.09 -10.95 -15.51
C GLY A 42 -7.49 -10.58 -15.01
N SER A 43 -7.60 -9.78 -13.95
CA SER A 43 -8.86 -9.36 -13.33
C SER A 43 -9.23 -7.95 -13.81
N SER A 44 -10.22 -7.87 -14.70
CA SER A 44 -10.70 -6.58 -15.22
C SER A 44 -11.22 -5.65 -14.11
N ASP A 45 -11.17 -4.34 -14.34
CA ASP A 45 -11.78 -3.33 -13.44
C ASP A 45 -13.25 -3.65 -13.10
N ALA A 46 -13.96 -4.32 -14.00
CA ALA A 46 -15.33 -4.80 -13.77
C ALA A 46 -15.38 -5.87 -12.68
N THR A 47 -14.46 -6.83 -12.66
CA THR A 47 -14.38 -7.88 -11.64
C THR A 47 -14.16 -7.30 -10.24
N TRP A 48 -13.26 -6.32 -10.12
CA TRP A 48 -13.03 -5.62 -8.86
C TRP A 48 -14.25 -4.77 -8.44
N SER A 49 -14.88 -4.10 -9.40
CA SER A 49 -16.11 -3.34 -9.16
C SER A 49 -17.23 -4.25 -8.65
N ASP A 50 -17.41 -5.43 -9.25
CA ASP A 50 -18.45 -6.41 -8.87
C ASP A 50 -18.18 -7.01 -7.49
N LEU A 51 -16.94 -7.40 -7.18
CA LEU A 51 -16.54 -7.86 -5.84
C LEU A 51 -16.84 -6.80 -4.77
N SER A 52 -16.55 -5.53 -5.08
CA SER A 52 -16.84 -4.41 -4.18
C SER A 52 -18.35 -4.16 -4.04
N ALA A 53 -19.13 -4.39 -5.09
CA ALA A 53 -20.57 -4.12 -5.12
C ALA A 53 -21.38 -5.17 -4.37
N THR A 54 -21.02 -6.45 -4.49
CA THR A 54 -21.67 -7.56 -3.79
C THR A 54 -21.56 -7.39 -2.27
N SER A 55 -20.36 -7.11 -1.76
CA SER A 55 -20.15 -6.89 -0.32
C SER A 55 -20.96 -5.73 0.25
N LYS A 56 -21.14 -4.64 -0.50
CA LYS A 56 -21.91 -3.47 -0.06
C LYS A 56 -23.41 -3.73 -0.01
N ARG A 57 -23.94 -4.55 -0.91
CA ARG A 57 -25.37 -4.93 -0.93
C ARG A 57 -25.72 -5.89 0.19
N GLU A 58 -24.82 -6.85 0.47
CA GLU A 58 -25.04 -7.87 1.50
C GLU A 58 -24.81 -7.32 2.91
N TRP A 59 -23.92 -6.33 3.07
CA TRP A 59 -23.53 -5.78 4.37
C TRP A 59 -23.66 -4.25 4.40
N PRO A 60 -24.90 -3.71 4.52
CA PRO A 60 -25.12 -2.28 4.69
C PRO A 60 -24.48 -1.77 5.99
N TRP A 61 -24.19 -0.47 6.06
CA TRP A 61 -23.40 0.12 7.15
C TRP A 61 -24.01 -0.16 8.53
N GLU A 62 -25.33 -0.08 8.63
CA GLU A 62 -26.11 -0.27 9.85
C GLU A 62 -26.03 -1.71 10.39
N MET A 63 -25.68 -2.67 9.54
CA MET A 63 -25.49 -4.08 9.92
C MET A 63 -24.03 -4.42 10.25
N LYS A 64 -23.09 -3.50 9.98
CA LYS A 64 -21.67 -3.75 10.28
C LYS A 64 -21.42 -3.66 11.78
N SER A 65 -20.53 -4.53 12.26
CA SER A 65 -20.05 -4.43 13.64
C SER A 65 -19.36 -3.08 13.87
N SER A 66 -19.58 -2.48 15.04
CA SER A 66 -18.81 -1.32 15.49
C SER A 66 -17.38 -1.67 15.90
N ARG A 67 -17.05 -2.97 15.95
CA ARG A 67 -15.74 -3.50 16.30
C ARG A 67 -14.75 -3.33 15.15
N ALA A 68 -13.57 -2.79 15.44
CA ALA A 68 -12.49 -2.72 14.46
C ALA A 68 -11.99 -4.14 14.12
N TYR A 69 -11.71 -4.42 12.84
CA TYR A 69 -11.34 -5.76 12.37
C TYR A 69 -10.00 -5.76 11.63
N PHE A 70 -9.15 -6.77 11.89
CA PHE A 70 -7.92 -7.02 11.15
C PHE A 70 -7.60 -8.51 11.11
N ARG A 71 -7.15 -8.99 9.95
CA ARG A 71 -6.53 -10.30 9.79
C ARG A 71 -5.36 -10.16 8.82
N GLY A 72 -4.20 -10.71 9.16
CA GLY A 72 -3.01 -10.55 8.33
C GLY A 72 -1.88 -11.48 8.76
N SER A 73 -0.87 -11.62 7.92
CA SER A 73 0.27 -12.49 8.19
C SER A 73 1.24 -11.87 9.20
N VAL A 74 1.74 -12.69 10.13
CA VAL A 74 2.83 -12.33 11.06
C VAL A 74 4.06 -11.80 10.32
N TYR A 75 4.46 -12.50 9.26
CA TYR A 75 5.72 -12.29 8.56
C TYR A 75 5.84 -10.92 7.89
N TRP A 76 4.71 -10.34 7.51
CA TRP A 76 4.66 -9.05 6.81
C TRP A 76 4.50 -7.86 7.76
N TYR A 77 4.07 -8.09 8.99
CA TYR A 77 3.58 -7.03 9.87
C TYR A 77 4.16 -7.04 11.29
N GLU A 78 5.07 -7.96 11.58
CA GLU A 78 5.92 -7.92 12.78
C GLU A 78 6.73 -6.62 12.84
N GLY A 79 6.72 -5.94 13.99
CA GLY A 79 7.43 -4.67 14.19
C GLY A 79 6.74 -3.42 13.62
N HIS A 80 5.57 -3.56 12.99
CA HIS A 80 4.79 -2.44 12.46
C HIS A 80 3.64 -2.04 13.42
N ALA A 81 2.98 -0.91 13.13
CA ALA A 81 1.80 -0.43 13.89
C ALA A 81 0.68 -1.48 14.05
N ARG A 82 0.65 -2.49 13.18
CA ARG A 82 -0.30 -3.62 13.24
C ARG A 82 -0.07 -4.56 14.43
N THR A 83 1.15 -4.61 14.98
CA THR A 83 1.44 -5.31 16.26
C THR A 83 0.63 -4.72 17.41
N ARG A 84 0.45 -3.39 17.43
CA ARG A 84 -0.37 -2.72 18.45
C ARG A 84 -1.86 -3.07 18.33
N ALA A 85 -2.37 -3.21 17.11
CA ALA A 85 -3.77 -3.60 16.90
C ALA A 85 -4.07 -5.01 17.45
N PHE A 86 -3.12 -5.93 17.31
CA PHE A 86 -3.22 -7.27 17.92
C PHE A 86 -3.10 -7.24 19.45
N ALA A 87 -2.16 -6.48 20.00
CA ALA A 87 -2.10 -6.30 21.44
C ALA A 87 -3.42 -5.71 21.99
N GLN A 88 -4.04 -4.78 21.24
CA GLN A 88 -5.33 -4.20 21.62
C GLN A 88 -6.50 -5.19 21.53
N SER A 89 -6.50 -6.15 20.60
CA SER A 89 -7.57 -7.16 20.54
C SER A 89 -7.54 -8.12 21.73
N LEU A 90 -6.35 -8.39 22.30
CA LEU A 90 -6.22 -9.21 23.50
C LEU A 90 -6.76 -8.50 24.77
N VAL A 91 -6.61 -7.17 24.84
CA VAL A 91 -7.03 -6.37 26.00
C VAL A 91 -8.48 -5.90 25.87
N HIS A 92 -8.91 -5.54 24.66
CA HIS A 92 -10.24 -5.01 24.35
C HIS A 92 -10.93 -5.80 23.23
N PRO A 93 -11.22 -7.11 23.43
CA PRO A 93 -11.75 -7.99 22.37
C PRO A 93 -13.16 -7.62 21.87
N HIS A 94 -13.87 -6.76 22.61
CA HIS A 94 -15.17 -6.21 22.22
C HIS A 94 -15.04 -5.00 21.29
N GLU A 95 -13.90 -4.30 21.31
CA GLU A 95 -13.64 -3.08 20.51
C GLU A 95 -12.75 -3.36 19.31
N VAL A 96 -11.81 -4.30 19.45
CA VAL A 96 -10.87 -4.68 18.40
C VAL A 96 -10.83 -6.20 18.24
N ASP A 97 -10.97 -6.66 17.01
CA ASP A 97 -10.85 -8.04 16.59
C ASP A 97 -9.74 -8.15 15.55
N ALA A 98 -8.54 -8.40 16.06
CA ALA A 98 -7.33 -8.53 15.27
C ALA A 98 -6.68 -9.89 15.55
N ASP A 99 -6.29 -10.61 14.50
CA ASP A 99 -5.60 -11.90 14.61
C ASP A 99 -4.61 -12.11 13.47
N TRP A 100 -3.64 -12.99 13.70
CA TRP A 100 -2.49 -13.22 12.84
C TRP A 100 -2.62 -14.61 12.20
N TYR A 101 -2.39 -14.71 10.91
CA TYR A 101 -2.24 -16.02 10.25
C TYR A 101 -0.76 -16.38 10.21
N GLU A 102 -0.40 -17.49 10.84
CA GLU A 102 0.96 -18.05 10.82
C GLU A 102 1.26 -18.87 9.55
N ALA A 103 0.23 -19.26 8.78
CA ALA A 103 0.38 -20.10 7.60
C ALA A 103 0.69 -19.27 6.34
N LEU A 104 1.88 -19.47 5.79
CA LEU A 104 2.10 -19.41 4.34
C LEU A 104 1.79 -20.83 3.83
N ASP A 105 0.54 -21.07 3.41
CA ASP A 105 0.22 -22.23 2.56
C ASP A 105 0.60 -21.92 1.11
#